data_AF-A0A6G0K8L2-F1
#
_entry.id   AF-A0A6G0K8L2-F1
#
_cell.length_a   1.000
_cell.length_b   1.000
_cell.length_c   1.000
_cell.angle_alpha   90.00
_cell.angle_beta   90.00
_cell.angle_gamma   90.00
#
_symmetry.space_group_name_H-M   'P 1'
#
loop_
_entity.id
_entity.type
_entity.pdbx_description
1 polymer ?
#
loop_
_entity_poly.entity_id
_entity_poly.type
_entity_poly.pdbx_seq_one_letter_code
_entity_poly.pdbx_strand_id
1 'polypeptide(L)'
;MVLVPKLKDPPPNVEKKLDIHEKVLPFVPAEYANDPLYQTPTAVVESSAKKIKQDRRKRYAERMKAKEVEKEQEAEKEQEEKEALV
;
A
#
# COMPACT_ATOMS: atom_id res chain seq x y z
N MET A 1 -3.98 37.68 15.73
CA MET A 1 -3.37 36.51 15.08
C MET A 1 -3.74 35.29 15.88
N VAL A 2 -4.50 34.35 15.32
CA VAL A 2 -4.86 33.11 16.03
C VAL A 2 -3.65 32.18 15.97
N LEU A 3 -3.14 31.78 17.13
CA LEU A 3 -2.00 30.87 17.25
C LEU A 3 -2.50 29.44 16.98
N VAL A 4 -2.19 28.87 15.82
CA VAL A 4 -2.55 27.48 15.51
C VAL A 4 -1.67 26.55 16.35
N PRO A 5 -2.23 25.63 17.15
CA PRO A 5 -1.45 24.68 17.94
C PRO A 5 -0.63 23.79 17.02
N LYS A 6 0.68 23.71 17.26
CA LYS A 6 1.59 22.87 16.48
C LYS A 6 1.34 21.41 16.83
N LEU A 7 0.80 20.64 15.88
CA LEU A 7 0.61 19.19 16.04
C LEU A 7 1.97 18.47 16.03
N LYS A 8 2.04 17.34 16.74
CA LYS A 8 3.23 16.48 16.71
C LYS A 8 3.36 15.85 15.32
N ASP A 9 4.60 15.68 14.89
CA ASP A 9 4.88 15.01 13.63
C ASP A 9 4.37 13.57 13.66
N PRO A 10 3.81 13.08 12.54
CA PRO A 10 3.36 11.70 12.46
C PRO A 10 4.53 10.73 12.58
N PRO A 11 4.27 9.51 13.07
CA PRO A 11 5.30 8.49 13.13
C PRO A 11 5.85 8.19 11.72
N PRO A 12 7.18 7.96 11.58
CA PRO A 12 7.79 7.71 10.27
C PRO A 12 7.25 6.45 9.60
N ASN A 13 6.92 6.53 8.30
CA ASN A 13 6.44 5.39 7.54
C ASN A 13 7.59 4.40 7.23
N VAL A 14 7.54 3.22 7.84
CA VAL A 14 8.54 2.15 7.68
C VAL A 14 8.65 1.62 6.25
N GLU A 15 7.54 1.55 5.49
CA GLU A 15 7.59 1.11 4.09
C GLU A 15 8.38 2.09 3.23
N LYS A 16 8.20 3.39 3.50
CA LYS A 16 8.85 4.46 2.74
C LYS A 16 10.35 4.55 3.03
N LYS A 17 10.78 4.31 4.27
CA LYS A 17 12.21 4.24 4.61
C LYS A 17 12.92 3.18 3.77
N LEU A 18 12.31 2.00 3.66
CA LEU A 18 12.86 0.91 2.85
C LEU A 18 12.80 1.22 1.35
N ASP A 19 11.68 1.74 0.85
CA ASP A 19 11.55 2.10 -0.57
C ASP A 19 12.53 3.20 -1.00
N ILE A 20 12.80 4.19 -0.14
CA ILE A 20 13.76 5.28 -0.41
C ILE A 20 15.18 4.72 -0.54
N HIS A 21 15.60 3.86 0.39
CA HIS A 21 16.90 3.22 0.33
C HIS A 21 17.03 2.31 -0.91
N GLU A 22 16.04 1.48 -1.22
CA GLU A 22 16.15 0.50 -2.32
C GLU A 22 15.96 1.12 -3.71
N LYS A 23 15.03 2.08 -3.84
CA LYS A 23 14.57 2.54 -5.16
C LYS A 23 15.00 3.96 -5.49
N VAL A 24 15.23 4.80 -4.50
CA VAL A 24 15.57 6.21 -4.73
C VAL A 24 17.07 6.39 -4.70
N LEU A 25 17.77 5.85 -3.69
CA LEU A 25 19.24 5.96 -3.54
C LEU A 25 20.04 5.70 -4.83
N PRO A 26 19.72 4.70 -5.69
CA PRO A 26 20.47 4.48 -6.93
C PRO A 26 20.45 5.64 -7.92
N PHE A 27 19.46 6.53 -7.82
CA PHE A 27 19.30 7.71 -8.69
C PHE A 27 19.70 9.01 -7.99
N VAL A 28 20.17 8.92 -6.73
CA VAL A 28 20.59 10.08 -5.97
C VAL A 28 22.04 10.42 -6.34
N PRO A 29 22.35 11.69 -6.67
CA PRO A 29 23.72 12.10 -6.89
C PRO A 29 24.62 11.74 -5.70
N ALA A 30 25.86 11.35 -5.96
CA ALA A 30 26.78 10.87 -4.93
C ALA A 30 26.98 11.89 -3.78
N GLU A 31 26.85 13.18 -4.07
CA GLU A 31 26.92 14.28 -3.09
C GLU A 31 25.85 14.18 -2.00
N TYR A 32 24.68 13.60 -2.31
CA TYR A 32 23.54 13.47 -1.40
C TYR A 32 23.32 12.04 -0.92
N ALA A 33 24.07 11.05 -1.42
CA ALA A 33 23.91 9.65 -1.06
C ALA A 33 24.19 9.38 0.43
N ASN A 34 24.97 10.25 1.10
CA ASN A 34 25.28 10.17 2.52
C ASN A 34 24.21 10.80 3.44
N ASP A 35 23.14 11.36 2.88
CA ASP A 35 22.06 11.96 3.66
C ASP A 35 21.41 10.91 4.59
N PRO A 36 21.12 11.24 5.87
CA PRO A 36 20.36 10.37 6.79
C PRO A 36 19.08 9.77 6.21
N LEU A 37 18.44 10.44 5.23
CA LEU A 37 17.25 9.98 4.53
C LEU A 37 17.47 8.65 3.78
N TYR A 38 18.68 8.43 3.25
CA TYR A 38 19.02 7.24 2.48
C TYR A 38 19.79 6.20 3.28
N GLN A 39 19.84 6.33 4.61
CA GLN A 39 20.52 5.34 5.44
C GLN A 39 19.89 3.95 5.31
N THR A 40 20.75 2.93 5.43
CA THR A 40 20.32 1.54 5.42
C THR A 40 19.29 1.29 6.52
N PRO A 41 18.08 0.82 6.17
CA PRO A 41 17.05 0.53 7.14
C PRO A 41 17.48 -0.61 8.08
N THR A 42 17.06 -0.55 9.34
CA THR A 42 17.33 -1.63 10.30
C THR A 42 16.48 -2.87 9.98
N ALA A 43 16.96 -4.06 10.37
CA ALA A 43 16.25 -5.33 10.15
C ALA A 43 14.80 -5.33 10.69
N VAL A 44 14.55 -4.59 11.78
CA VAL A 44 13.20 -4.42 12.35
C VAL A 44 12.29 -3.63 11.39
N VAL A 45 12.81 -2.57 10.76
CA VAL A 45 12.08 -1.77 9.76
C VAL A 45 11.79 -2.61 8.53
N GLU A 46 12.76 -3.40 8.06
CA GLU A 46 12.57 -4.25 6.89
C GLU A 46 11.50 -5.33 7.10
N SER A 47 11.57 -6.05 8.22
CA SER A 47 10.59 -7.09 8.55
C SER A 47 9.18 -6.52 8.72
N SER A 48 9.06 -5.35 9.34
CA SER A 48 7.78 -4.64 9.49
C SER A 48 7.22 -4.21 8.14
N ALA A 49 8.04 -3.59 7.29
CA ALA A 49 7.63 -3.17 5.94
C ALA A 49 7.18 -4.38 5.09
N LYS A 50 7.89 -5.51 5.16
CA LYS A 50 7.51 -6.75 4.45
C LYS A 50 6.14 -7.26 4.90
N LYS A 51 5.86 -7.28 6.20
CA LYS A 51 4.54 -7.69 6.74
C LYS A 51 3.42 -6.76 6.24
N ILE A 52 3.60 -5.45 6.33
CA ILE A 52 2.60 -4.47 5.87
C ILE A 52 2.33 -4.65 4.35
N LYS A 53 3.38 -4.78 3.54
CA LYS A 53 3.26 -5.04 2.09
C LYS A 53 2.53 -6.36 1.80
N GLN A 54 2.73 -7.39 2.62
CA GLN A 54 2.06 -8.68 2.47
C GLN A 54 0.57 -8.58 2.83
N ASP A 55 0.23 -7.95 3.96
CA ASP A 55 -1.15 -7.78 4.40
C ASP A 55 -1.96 -6.93 3.42
N ARG A 56 -1.34 -5.87 2.87
CA ARG A 56 -1.96 -5.08 1.81
C ARG A 56 -2.28 -5.93 0.57
N ARG A 57 -1.36 -6.80 0.16
CA ARG A 57 -1.56 -7.70 -0.99
C ARG A 57 -2.69 -8.71 -0.72
N LYS A 58 -2.77 -9.27 0.49
CA LYS A 58 -3.85 -10.17 0.89
C LYS A 58 -5.22 -9.48 0.83
N ARG A 59 -5.36 -8.31 1.46
CA ARG A 59 -6.60 -7.51 1.43
C ARG A 59 -7.02 -7.15 0.01
N TYR A 60 -6.06 -6.83 -0.86
CA TYR A 60 -6.35 -6.57 -2.27
C TYR A 60 -6.88 -7.82 -2.97
N ALA A 61 -6.23 -8.96 -2.79
CA ALA A 61 -6.65 -10.23 -3.38
C ALA A 61 -8.04 -10.67 -2.90
N GLU A 62 -8.33 -10.56 -1.60
CA GLU A 62 -9.64 -10.82 -1.02
C GLU A 62 -10.73 -9.95 -1.65
N ARG A 63 -10.45 -8.65 -1.80
CA ARG A 63 -11.39 -7.72 -2.43
C ARG A 63 -11.62 -8.03 -3.92
N MET A 64 -10.58 -8.47 -4.64
CA MET A 64 -10.76 -8.85 -6.05
C MET A 64 -11.62 -10.10 -6.19
N LYS A 65 -11.39 -11.11 -5.34
CA LYS A 65 -12.23 -12.32 -5.28
C LYS A 65 -13.68 -12.01 -4.96
N ALA A 66 -13.93 -11.14 -3.97
CA ALA A 66 -15.29 -10.71 -3.64
C ALA A 66 -15.99 -10.05 -4.84
N LYS A 67 -15.29 -9.19 -5.57
CA LYS A 67 -15.81 -8.56 -6.78
C LYS A 67 -16.07 -9.53 -7.93
N GLU A 68 -15.26 -10.59 -8.05
CA GLU A 68 -15.49 -11.64 -9.05
C GLU A 68 -16.76 -12.42 -8.72
N VAL A 69 -16.95 -12.82 -7.46
CA VAL A 69 -18.17 -13.51 -7.00
C VAL A 69 -19.42 -12.64 -7.17
N GLU A 70 -19.34 -11.35 -6.86
CA GLU A 70 -20.47 -10.42 -7.08
C GLU A 70 -20.86 -10.36 -8.57
N LYS A 71 -19.88 -10.30 -9.48
CA LYS A 71 -20.14 -10.29 -10.93
C LYS A 71 -20.74 -11.59 -11.44
N GLU A 72 -20.29 -12.74 -10.93
CA GLU A 72 -20.85 -14.04 -11.29
C GLU A 72 -22.31 -14.14 -10.84
N GLN A 73 -22.62 -13.68 -9.63
CA GLN A 73 -23.99 -13.65 -9.11
C GLN A 73 -24.90 -12.67 -9.88
N GLU A 74 -24.38 -11.52 -10.31
CA GLU A 74 -25.12 -10.60 -11.17
C GLU A 74 -25.41 -11.22 -12.55
N ALA A 75 -24.44 -11.93 -13.13
CA ALA A 75 -24.62 -12.61 -14.41
C ALA A 75 -25.62 -13.77 -14.34
N GLU A 76 -25.62 -14.56 -13.26
CA GLU A 76 -26.60 -15.63 -13.04
C GLU A 76 -28.03 -15.07 -12.88
N LYS A 77 -28.20 -14.00 -12.10
CA LYS A 77 -29.51 -13.33 -11.96
C LYS A 77 -30.02 -12.75 -13.28
N GLU A 78 -29.14 -12.16 -14.08
CA GLU A 78 -29.51 -11.62 -15.40
C GLU A 78 -29.89 -12.74 -16.39
N GLN A 79 -29.29 -13.94 -16.27
CA GLN A 79 -29.70 -15.10 -17.06
C GLN A 79 -31.04 -15.66 -16.59
N GLU A 80 -31.25 -15.80 -15.29
CA GLU A 80 -32.52 -16.28 -14.71
C GLU A 80 -33.69 -15.34 -15.03
N GLU A 81 -33.48 -14.03 -15.00
CA GLU A 81 -34.49 -13.02 -15.38
C GLU A 81 -34.83 -13.07 -16.88
N LYS A 82 -33.85 -13.38 -17.75
CA LYS A 82 -34.08 -13.56 -19.20
C LYS A 82 -34.83 -14.86 -19.50
N GLU A 83 -34.55 -15.94 -18.78
CA GLU A 83 -35.25 -17.22 -18.94
C GLU A 83 -36.69 -17.16 -18.41
N ALA A 84 -36.94 -16.40 -17.34
CA ALA A 84 -38.29 -16.22 -16.79
C ALA A 84 -39.21 -15.34 -17.67
N LEU A 85 -38.67 -14.63 -18.67
CA LEU A 85 -39.42 -13.74 -19.57
C LEU A 85 -39.83 -14.41 -20.90
N VAL A 86 -39.44 -15.68 -21.12
CA VAL A 86 -39.76 -16.50 -22.31
C VAL A 86 -40.90 -17.47 -22.01
#